data_AF-A0A0K2BL29-F1
#
_entry.id   AF-A0A0K2BL29-F1
#
_cell.length_a   1.000
_cell.length_b   1.000
_cell.length_c   1.000
_cell.angle_alpha   90.00
_cell.angle_beta   90.00
_cell.angle_gamma   90.00
#
_symmetry.space_group_name_H-M   'P 1'
#
loop_
_entity.id
_entity.type
_entity.pdbx_description
1 polymer ?
#
loop_
_entity_poly.entity_id
_entity_poly.type
_entity_poly.pdbx_seq_one_letter_code
_entity_poly.pdbx_strand_id
1 'polypeptide(L)'
;MLFGISKHLLLLSNLEITIEVNPGTVTEEHLISYKNIGITRISLGVQTFNTKQLIKLGRIHQPTEATNTALLVSNIGFNSLNLDLMYGLPNQTINQSLNDLRNAIALVPQHISWYQLVIEPKTIFGYNPPQLPNEEILWDIYNQGHELLITSGYQQYEISNYAKPGYQCLHNINYWRFGDYLGIGCGAHSKLTQVDGTVLRIVKKKHPLVYMDGKYVEKYYQVSQIDLPFEYFMNRFRLLETIPRQEFTKLTSLNESTIRFALDQALSYGYIYESDTTWTITEHGKLFLNSLLELFI
;
A
#
# COMPACT_ATOMS: atom_id res chain seq x y z
N MET A 1 -17.61 -15.59 2.83
CA MET A 1 -16.96 -14.61 3.72
C MET A 1 -17.82 -13.37 3.93
N LEU A 2 -18.16 -12.60 2.88
CA LEU A 2 -18.94 -11.35 3.01
C LEU A 2 -20.28 -11.54 3.73
N PHE A 3 -21.02 -12.61 3.42
CA PHE A 3 -22.24 -12.98 4.15
C PHE A 3 -22.00 -13.27 5.65
N GLY A 4 -20.83 -13.81 6.00
CA GLY A 4 -20.44 -14.00 7.40
C GLY A 4 -20.20 -12.66 8.09
N ILE A 5 -19.49 -11.75 7.42
CA ILE A 5 -19.22 -10.40 7.94
C ILE A 5 -20.53 -9.63 8.15
N SER A 6 -21.46 -9.65 7.19
CA SER A 6 -22.73 -8.92 7.27
C SER A 6 -23.68 -9.43 8.36
N LYS A 7 -23.45 -10.62 8.92
CA LYS A 7 -24.17 -11.13 10.09
C LYS A 7 -23.70 -10.53 11.41
N HIS A 8 -22.49 -10.01 11.45
CA HIS A 8 -21.86 -9.50 12.68
C HIS A 8 -21.65 -7.99 12.67
N LEU A 9 -21.59 -7.37 11.48
CA LEU A 9 -21.31 -5.96 11.31
C LEU A 9 -22.33 -5.31 10.38
N LEU A 10 -22.65 -4.05 10.70
CA LEU A 10 -23.47 -3.20 9.85
C LEU A 10 -22.59 -2.67 8.71
N LEU A 11 -22.96 -2.99 7.46
CA LEU A 11 -22.21 -2.61 6.27
C LEU A 11 -22.80 -1.35 5.64
N LEU A 12 -21.92 -0.39 5.28
CA LEU A 12 -22.31 0.79 4.52
C LEU A 12 -22.73 0.39 3.11
N SER A 13 -23.67 1.12 2.51
CA SER A 13 -24.20 0.85 1.17
C SER A 13 -23.18 1.08 0.04
N ASN A 14 -22.15 1.88 0.28
CA ASN A 14 -21.10 2.26 -0.68
C ASN A 14 -19.71 1.71 -0.28
N LEU A 15 -19.67 0.53 0.35
CA LEU A 15 -18.44 -0.10 0.80
C LEU A 15 -17.49 -0.40 -0.38
N GLU A 16 -16.21 -0.05 -0.24
CA GLU A 16 -15.16 -0.60 -1.10
C GLU A 16 -14.86 -2.04 -0.65
N ILE A 17 -15.04 -3.00 -1.55
CA ILE A 17 -14.67 -4.39 -1.34
C ILE A 17 -13.61 -4.77 -2.39
N THR A 18 -12.38 -4.92 -1.92
CA THR A 18 -11.20 -5.14 -2.76
C THR A 18 -10.72 -6.58 -2.65
N ILE A 19 -10.26 -7.16 -3.77
CA ILE A 19 -9.56 -8.44 -3.80
C ILE A 19 -8.31 -8.35 -4.68
N GLU A 20 -7.25 -9.03 -4.26
CA GLU A 20 -6.04 -9.22 -5.04
C GLU A 20 -6.14 -10.50 -5.88
N VAL A 21 -5.71 -10.42 -7.14
CA VAL A 21 -5.72 -11.56 -8.07
C VAL A 21 -4.42 -11.62 -8.86
N ASN A 22 -4.06 -12.82 -9.32
CA ASN A 22 -2.89 -13.05 -10.16
C ASN A 22 -3.32 -13.47 -11.57
N PRO A 23 -2.72 -12.91 -12.65
CA PRO A 23 -3.12 -13.22 -14.02
C PRO A 23 -3.10 -14.72 -14.38
N GLY A 24 -2.13 -15.48 -13.85
CA GLY A 24 -1.97 -16.90 -14.18
C GLY A 24 -2.88 -17.87 -13.41
N THR A 25 -3.73 -17.37 -12.50
CA THR A 25 -4.59 -18.24 -11.67
C THR A 25 -6.06 -17.83 -11.69
N VAL A 26 -6.35 -16.57 -12.03
CA VAL A 26 -7.72 -16.07 -12.10
C VAL A 26 -8.33 -16.41 -13.46
N THR A 27 -9.61 -16.79 -13.47
CA THR A 27 -10.37 -17.10 -14.69
C THR A 27 -11.52 -16.11 -14.83
N GLU A 28 -12.14 -16.06 -16.01
CA GLU A 28 -13.36 -15.27 -16.21
C GLU A 28 -14.48 -15.65 -15.24
N GLU A 29 -14.69 -16.95 -15.01
CA GLU A 29 -15.69 -17.46 -14.07
C GLU A 29 -15.43 -16.97 -12.63
N HIS A 30 -14.16 -16.96 -12.20
CA HIS A 30 -13.78 -16.39 -10.91
C HIS A 30 -14.15 -14.90 -10.83
N LEU A 31 -13.81 -14.11 -11.86
CA LEU A 31 -14.08 -12.67 -11.88
C LEU A 31 -15.58 -12.36 -11.89
N ILE A 32 -16.37 -13.07 -12.70
CA ILE A 32 -17.84 -12.94 -12.71
C ILE A 32 -18.40 -13.28 -11.32
N SER A 33 -17.91 -14.36 -10.71
CA SER A 33 -18.31 -14.75 -9.35
C SER A 33 -17.96 -13.68 -8.32
N TYR A 34 -16.77 -13.07 -8.41
CA TYR A 34 -16.35 -11.97 -7.53
C TYR A 34 -17.26 -10.74 -7.68
N LYS A 35 -17.59 -10.37 -8.92
CA LYS A 35 -18.53 -9.27 -9.18
C LYS A 35 -19.91 -9.57 -8.59
N ASN A 36 -20.41 -10.79 -8.77
CA ASN A 36 -21.73 -11.22 -8.28
C ASN A 36 -21.83 -11.24 -6.75
N ILE A 37 -20.74 -11.49 -6.03
CA ILE A 37 -20.72 -11.42 -4.55
C ILE A 37 -20.47 -10.00 -4.02
N GLY A 38 -20.33 -9.00 -4.90
CA GLY A 38 -20.22 -7.60 -4.54
C GLY A 38 -18.79 -7.06 -4.44
N ILE A 39 -17.77 -7.77 -4.92
CA ILE A 39 -16.42 -7.17 -5.07
C ILE A 39 -16.52 -5.95 -6.00
N THR A 40 -16.04 -4.80 -5.53
CA THR A 40 -16.08 -3.53 -6.28
C THR A 40 -14.76 -3.20 -6.94
N ARG A 41 -13.63 -3.68 -6.40
CA ARG A 41 -12.28 -3.34 -6.86
C ARG A 41 -11.38 -4.56 -7.00
N ILE A 42 -10.61 -4.61 -8.08
CA ILE A 42 -9.62 -5.67 -8.34
C ILE A 42 -8.21 -5.07 -8.29
N SER A 43 -7.29 -5.73 -7.58
CA SER A 43 -5.85 -5.48 -7.65
C SER A 43 -5.17 -6.61 -8.41
N LEU A 44 -4.58 -6.31 -9.57
CA LEU A 44 -3.92 -7.30 -10.41
C LEU A 44 -2.40 -7.23 -10.24
N GLY A 45 -1.81 -8.33 -9.75
CA GLY A 45 -0.38 -8.45 -9.49
C GLY A 45 0.48 -8.61 -10.75
N VAL A 46 0.61 -7.59 -11.59
CA VAL A 46 1.35 -7.64 -12.88
C VAL A 46 2.87 -7.75 -12.69
N GLN A 47 3.42 -6.92 -11.80
CA GLN A 47 4.84 -6.70 -11.51
C GLN A 47 5.63 -6.05 -12.66
N THR A 48 5.64 -6.65 -13.85
CA THR A 48 6.33 -6.16 -15.04
C THR A 48 5.75 -6.83 -16.29
N PHE A 49 5.80 -6.13 -17.42
CA PHE A 49 5.44 -6.67 -18.74
C PHE A 49 6.66 -7.27 -19.47
N ASN A 50 7.77 -7.49 -18.75
CA ASN A 50 8.97 -8.12 -19.28
C ASN A 50 9.09 -9.59 -18.86
N THR A 51 9.00 -10.52 -19.82
CA THR A 51 9.09 -11.97 -19.57
C THR A 51 10.36 -12.39 -18.81
N LYS A 52 11.52 -11.80 -19.13
CA LYS A 52 12.78 -12.16 -18.44
C LYS A 52 12.75 -11.74 -16.97
N GLN A 53 12.16 -10.59 -16.67
CA GLN A 53 12.04 -10.10 -15.29
C GLN A 53 11.00 -10.88 -14.49
N LEU A 54 9.86 -11.27 -15.10
CA LEU A 54 8.89 -12.16 -14.47
C LEU A 54 9.52 -13.49 -14.05
N ILE A 55 10.31 -14.11 -14.94
CA ILE A 55 11.04 -15.36 -14.64
C ILE A 55 12.00 -15.14 -13.46
N LYS A 56 12.77 -14.05 -13.44
CA LYS A 56 13.66 -13.72 -12.32
C LYS A 56 12.91 -13.52 -11.00
N LEU A 57 11.70 -12.96 -11.06
CA LEU A 57 10.82 -12.78 -9.90
C LEU A 57 10.11 -14.07 -9.47
N GLY A 58 10.31 -15.19 -10.17
CA GLY A 58 9.61 -16.44 -9.91
C GLY A 58 8.12 -16.39 -10.23
N ARG A 59 7.69 -15.46 -11.09
CA ARG A 59 6.30 -15.35 -11.53
C ARG A 59 6.01 -16.39 -12.60
N ILE A 60 4.84 -17.01 -12.49
CA ILE A 60 4.41 -18.11 -13.37
C ILE A 60 3.61 -17.64 -14.58
N HIS A 61 3.22 -16.36 -14.62
CA HIS A 61 2.45 -15.78 -15.71
C HIS A 61 3.35 -15.09 -16.76
N GLN A 62 2.80 -14.92 -17.96
CA GLN A 62 3.36 -14.16 -19.07
C GLN A 62 2.76 -12.74 -19.13
N PRO A 63 3.45 -11.77 -19.75
CA PRO A 63 2.91 -10.43 -19.95
C PRO A 63 1.56 -10.40 -20.66
N THR A 64 1.35 -11.31 -21.63
CA THR A 64 0.09 -11.43 -22.37
C THR A 64 -1.07 -11.84 -21.47
N GLU A 65 -0.84 -12.71 -20.48
CA GLU A 65 -1.86 -13.12 -19.51
C GLU A 65 -2.25 -11.95 -18.60
N ALA A 66 -1.28 -11.12 -18.19
CA ALA A 66 -1.54 -9.90 -17.43
C ALA A 66 -2.40 -8.91 -18.23
N THR A 67 -2.02 -8.64 -19.48
CA THR A 67 -2.79 -7.78 -20.40
C THR A 67 -4.21 -8.31 -20.60
N ASN A 68 -4.36 -9.59 -20.93
CA ASN A 68 -5.67 -10.19 -21.17
C ASN A 68 -6.55 -10.15 -19.91
N THR A 69 -5.98 -10.42 -18.73
CA THR A 69 -6.71 -10.36 -17.46
C THR A 69 -7.17 -8.94 -17.15
N ALA A 70 -6.32 -7.93 -17.37
CA ALA A 70 -6.69 -6.52 -17.16
C ALA A 70 -7.84 -6.08 -18.09
N LEU A 71 -7.80 -6.47 -19.36
CA LEU A 71 -8.87 -6.21 -20.32
C LEU A 71 -10.17 -6.91 -19.91
N LEU A 72 -10.07 -8.16 -19.46
CA LEU A 72 -11.22 -8.93 -18.98
C LEU A 72 -11.88 -8.28 -17.75
N VAL A 73 -11.09 -7.88 -16.76
CA VAL A 73 -11.59 -7.15 -15.57
C VAL A 73 -12.30 -5.86 -15.98
N SER A 74 -11.75 -5.13 -16.94
CA SER A 74 -12.36 -3.90 -17.46
C SER A 74 -13.70 -4.18 -18.15
N ASN A 75 -13.77 -5.24 -18.96
CA ASN A 75 -14.98 -5.65 -19.66
C ASN A 75 -16.11 -6.12 -18.71
N ILE A 76 -15.76 -6.78 -17.60
CA ILE A 76 -16.73 -7.22 -16.58
C ILE A 76 -17.34 -6.02 -15.82
N GLY A 77 -16.66 -4.86 -15.82
CA GLY A 77 -17.21 -3.62 -15.26
C GLY A 77 -17.11 -3.54 -13.73
N PHE A 78 -15.97 -3.92 -13.16
CA PHE A 78 -15.64 -3.52 -11.77
C PHE A 78 -15.55 -2.00 -11.65
N ASN A 79 -15.77 -1.48 -10.44
CA ASN A 79 -15.76 -0.03 -10.24
C ASN A 79 -14.34 0.53 -10.38
N SER A 80 -13.32 -0.26 -10.03
CA SER A 80 -11.92 0.14 -10.12
C SER A 80 -11.02 -1.07 -10.38
N LEU A 81 -10.11 -0.93 -11.34
CA LEU A 81 -8.98 -1.82 -11.57
C LEU A 81 -7.69 -1.14 -11.13
N ASN A 82 -6.88 -1.89 -10.39
CA ASN A 82 -5.49 -1.56 -10.10
C ASN A 82 -4.53 -2.53 -10.76
N LEU A 83 -3.40 -2.01 -11.24
CA LEU A 83 -2.25 -2.78 -11.69
C LEU A 83 -1.08 -2.54 -10.74
N ASP A 84 -0.59 -3.61 -10.10
CA ASP A 84 0.59 -3.57 -9.25
C ASP A 84 1.85 -3.78 -10.10
N LEU A 85 2.73 -2.79 -10.12
CA LEU A 85 3.98 -2.77 -10.88
C LEU A 85 5.18 -2.52 -9.97
N MET A 86 6.30 -3.13 -10.34
CA MET A 86 7.57 -3.00 -9.64
C MET A 86 8.63 -2.36 -10.54
N TYR A 87 9.42 -1.46 -9.98
CA TYR A 87 10.65 -0.96 -10.62
C TYR A 87 11.89 -1.27 -9.79
N GLY A 88 13.07 -1.03 -10.34
CA GLY A 88 14.33 -1.41 -9.72
C GLY A 88 14.58 -2.93 -9.75
N LEU A 89 14.01 -3.63 -10.73
CA LEU A 89 14.18 -5.07 -10.88
C LEU A 89 15.62 -5.45 -11.29
N PRO A 90 16.06 -6.69 -11.08
CA PRO A 90 17.44 -7.10 -11.39
C PRO A 90 17.84 -6.87 -12.85
N ASN A 91 18.86 -6.03 -13.05
CA ASN A 91 19.34 -5.54 -14.35
C ASN A 91 18.27 -4.80 -15.18
N GLN A 92 17.27 -4.19 -14.55
CA GLN A 92 16.25 -3.40 -15.24
C GLN A 92 16.85 -2.08 -15.72
N THR A 93 16.66 -1.78 -17.01
CA THR A 93 17.04 -0.49 -17.57
C THR A 93 15.91 0.53 -17.43
N ILE A 94 16.23 1.82 -17.54
CA ILE A 94 15.25 2.92 -17.56
C ILE A 94 14.16 2.64 -18.59
N ASN A 95 14.55 2.32 -19.83
CA ASN A 95 13.60 2.03 -20.91
C ASN A 95 12.68 0.84 -20.62
N GLN A 96 13.17 -0.20 -19.94
CA GLN A 96 12.33 -1.34 -19.57
C GLN A 96 11.29 -0.94 -18.53
N SER A 97 11.69 -0.20 -17.49
CA SER A 97 10.76 0.26 -16.45
C SER A 97 9.71 1.22 -17.01
N LEU A 98 10.10 2.17 -17.86
CA LEU A 98 9.15 3.08 -18.51
C LEU A 98 8.22 2.36 -19.48
N ASN A 99 8.69 1.31 -20.17
CA ASN A 99 7.81 0.49 -21.00
C ASN A 99 6.77 -0.28 -20.18
N ASP A 100 7.10 -0.74 -18.97
CA ASP A 100 6.13 -1.36 -18.07
C ASP A 100 5.00 -0.38 -17.71
N LEU A 101 5.35 0.88 -17.38
CA LEU A 101 4.37 1.93 -17.13
C LEU A 101 3.53 2.25 -18.37
N ARG A 102 4.15 2.42 -19.55
CA ARG A 102 3.41 2.70 -20.79
C ARG A 102 2.39 1.60 -21.10
N ASN A 103 2.76 0.34 -20.92
CA ASN A 103 1.85 -0.79 -21.11
C ASN A 103 0.69 -0.76 -20.10
N ALA A 104 0.96 -0.51 -18.82
CA ALA A 104 -0.11 -0.35 -17.83
C ALA A 104 -1.03 0.82 -18.14
N ILE A 105 -0.49 1.98 -18.50
CA ILE A 105 -1.26 3.18 -18.82
C ILE A 105 -2.15 2.94 -20.05
N ALA A 106 -1.66 2.20 -21.06
CA ALA A 106 -2.44 1.84 -22.25
C ALA A 106 -3.63 0.92 -21.94
N LEU A 107 -3.62 0.21 -20.80
CA LEU A 107 -4.76 -0.57 -20.29
C LEU A 107 -5.79 0.30 -19.55
N VAL A 108 -5.50 1.59 -19.37
CA VAL A 108 -6.38 2.60 -18.76
C VAL A 108 -6.97 2.19 -17.39
N PRO A 109 -6.17 1.64 -16.45
CA PRO A 109 -6.67 1.33 -15.12
C PRO A 109 -7.03 2.63 -14.36
N GLN A 110 -7.92 2.52 -13.38
CA GLN A 110 -8.26 3.65 -12.51
C GLN A 110 -7.15 3.92 -11.48
N HIS A 111 -6.34 2.92 -11.18
CA HIS A 111 -5.30 2.97 -10.16
C HIS A 111 -4.05 2.18 -10.60
N ILE A 112 -2.87 2.64 -10.21
CA ILE A 112 -1.59 1.96 -10.43
C ILE A 112 -0.80 2.03 -9.13
N SER A 113 -0.46 0.86 -8.58
CA SER A 113 0.58 0.76 -7.55
C SER A 113 1.91 0.62 -8.27
N TRP A 114 2.84 1.53 -8.04
CA TRP A 114 4.16 1.52 -8.65
C TRP A 114 5.23 1.76 -7.59
N TYR A 115 5.94 0.69 -7.23
CA TYR A 115 6.87 0.68 -6.10
C TYR A 115 8.21 0.06 -6.46
N GLN A 116 9.25 0.47 -5.73
CA GLN A 116 10.58 -0.11 -5.88
C GLN A 116 10.61 -1.53 -5.32
N LEU A 117 11.35 -2.43 -5.96
CA LEU A 117 11.73 -3.71 -5.37
C LEU A 117 12.57 -3.48 -4.12
N VAL A 118 12.07 -3.95 -2.98
CA VAL A 118 12.80 -4.03 -1.70
C VAL A 118 13.17 -5.49 -1.45
N ILE A 119 14.43 -5.74 -1.07
CA ILE A 119 14.91 -7.09 -0.77
C ILE A 119 14.60 -7.43 0.69
N GLU A 120 13.71 -8.40 0.87
CA GLU A 120 13.29 -8.86 2.19
C GLU A 120 14.19 -10.02 2.71
N PRO A 121 14.72 -9.96 3.96
CA PRO A 121 15.70 -10.92 4.50
C PRO A 121 15.27 -12.40 4.57
N LYS A 122 14.01 -12.72 4.28
CA LYS A 122 13.45 -14.09 4.33
C LYS A 122 12.88 -14.54 2.99
N THR A 123 13.39 -13.98 1.90
CA THR A 123 12.99 -14.32 0.52
C THR A 123 14.16 -14.94 -0.23
N ILE A 124 13.89 -15.52 -1.41
CA ILE A 124 14.95 -16.07 -2.27
C ILE A 124 16.01 -15.00 -2.58
N PHE A 125 15.61 -13.75 -2.81
CA PHE A 125 16.55 -12.64 -3.00
C PHE A 125 17.22 -12.19 -1.69
N GLY A 126 16.58 -12.35 -0.54
CA GLY A 126 17.25 -12.14 0.75
C GLY A 126 18.41 -13.11 0.96
N TYR A 127 18.25 -14.37 0.53
CA TYR A 127 19.30 -15.38 0.61
C TYR A 127 20.34 -15.28 -0.52
N ASN A 128 19.91 -14.86 -1.72
CA ASN A 128 20.76 -14.72 -2.91
C ASN A 128 20.49 -13.35 -3.58
N PRO A 129 21.07 -12.27 -3.05
CA PRO A 129 20.76 -10.91 -3.51
C PRO A 129 21.24 -10.72 -4.96
N PRO A 130 20.33 -10.36 -5.88
CA PRO A 130 20.72 -10.04 -7.24
C PRO A 130 21.37 -8.64 -7.30
N GLN A 131 22.11 -8.36 -8.38
CA GLN A 131 22.51 -7.00 -8.68
C GLN A 131 21.28 -6.16 -9.07
N LEU A 132 21.03 -5.10 -8.30
CA LEU A 132 20.00 -4.11 -8.57
C LEU A 132 20.61 -2.90 -9.30
N PRO A 133 19.78 -2.09 -9.99
CA PRO A 133 20.22 -0.80 -10.51
C PRO A 133 20.78 0.08 -9.38
N ASN A 134 21.76 0.92 -9.69
CA ASN A 134 22.32 1.88 -8.74
C ASN A 134 21.33 3.03 -8.47
N GLU A 135 21.63 3.86 -7.47
CA GLU A 135 20.76 4.97 -7.06
C GLU A 135 20.49 5.98 -8.19
N GLU A 136 21.48 6.26 -9.04
CA GLU A 136 21.33 7.16 -10.20
C GLU A 136 20.28 6.62 -11.20
N ILE A 137 20.36 5.33 -11.56
CA ILE A 137 19.39 4.71 -12.46
C ILE A 137 18.01 4.62 -11.79
N LEU A 138 17.94 4.31 -10.49
CA LEU A 138 16.68 4.26 -9.75
C LEU A 138 16.01 5.64 -9.70
N TRP A 139 16.80 6.69 -9.49
CA TRP A 139 16.32 8.07 -9.51
C TRP A 139 15.78 8.45 -10.89
N ASP A 140 16.51 8.14 -11.96
CA ASP A 140 16.06 8.42 -13.32
C ASP A 140 14.78 7.65 -13.68
N ILE A 141 14.67 6.39 -13.26
CA ILE A 141 13.45 5.58 -13.39
C ILE A 141 12.29 6.27 -12.66
N TYR A 142 12.49 6.61 -11.38
CA TYR A 142 11.46 7.23 -10.55
C TYR A 142 10.99 8.56 -11.15
N ASN A 143 11.91 9.47 -11.44
CA ASN A 143 11.60 10.80 -11.93
C ASN A 143 10.87 10.77 -13.28
N GLN A 144 11.38 10.00 -14.25
CA GLN A 144 10.74 9.90 -15.57
C GLN A 144 9.40 9.15 -15.52
N GLY A 145 9.28 8.12 -14.67
CA GLY A 145 8.04 7.38 -14.52
C GLY A 145 6.97 8.16 -13.75
N HIS A 146 7.37 8.98 -12.77
CA HIS A 146 6.49 9.91 -12.07
C HIS A 146 5.88 10.90 -13.05
N GLU A 147 6.71 11.60 -13.85
CA GLU A 147 6.24 12.53 -14.87
C GLU A 147 5.32 11.84 -15.90
N LEU A 148 5.64 10.62 -16.32
CA LEU A 148 4.79 9.84 -17.21
C LEU A 148 3.40 9.56 -16.61
N LEU A 149 3.33 9.22 -15.32
CA LEU A 149 2.06 8.97 -14.63
C LEU A 149 1.24 10.26 -14.45
N ILE A 150 1.88 11.36 -14.06
CA ILE A 150 1.24 12.67 -13.89
C ILE A 150 0.68 13.19 -15.23
N THR A 151 1.49 13.18 -16.29
CA THR A 151 1.07 13.60 -17.64
C THR A 151 0.00 12.69 -18.24
N SER A 152 -0.05 11.43 -17.80
CA SER A 152 -1.12 10.50 -18.15
C SER A 152 -2.39 10.69 -17.30
N GLY A 153 -2.43 11.67 -16.39
CA GLY A 153 -3.59 12.08 -15.61
C GLY A 153 -3.82 11.27 -14.33
N TYR A 154 -2.79 10.63 -13.78
CA TYR A 154 -2.84 10.03 -12.44
C TYR A 154 -2.31 11.03 -11.39
N GLN A 155 -2.73 10.87 -10.15
CA GLN A 155 -2.25 11.64 -9.00
C GLN A 155 -1.59 10.69 -8.02
N GLN A 156 -0.36 11.01 -7.62
CA GLN A 156 0.28 10.34 -6.49
C GLN A 156 -0.40 10.81 -5.20
N TYR A 157 -1.15 9.93 -4.54
CA TYR A 157 -1.83 10.28 -3.29
C TYR A 157 -1.11 9.70 -2.06
N GLU A 158 -0.21 8.74 -2.27
CA GLU A 158 0.69 8.20 -1.27
C GLU A 158 1.99 7.69 -1.94
N ILE A 159 2.98 7.32 -1.16
CA ILE A 159 4.35 6.95 -1.61
C ILE A 159 4.38 6.04 -2.84
N SER A 160 3.59 4.97 -2.87
CA SER A 160 3.66 3.94 -3.91
C SER A 160 2.47 3.91 -4.87
N ASN A 161 1.42 4.72 -4.66
CA ASN A 161 0.15 4.56 -5.37
C ASN A 161 -0.28 5.83 -6.06
N TYR A 162 -0.74 5.61 -7.28
CA TYR A 162 -1.23 6.61 -8.22
C TYR A 162 -2.66 6.26 -8.58
N ALA A 163 -3.55 7.25 -8.59
CA ALA A 163 -4.94 7.04 -8.95
C ALA A 163 -5.47 8.15 -9.84
N LYS A 164 -6.47 7.84 -10.66
CA LYS A 164 -7.35 8.87 -11.21
C LYS A 164 -8.11 9.55 -10.06
N PRO A 165 -8.47 10.84 -10.18
CA PRO A 165 -9.25 11.52 -9.15
C PRO A 165 -10.52 10.73 -8.79
N GLY A 166 -10.73 10.46 -7.49
CA GLY A 166 -11.88 9.71 -6.99
C GLY A 166 -11.70 8.19 -6.94
N TYR A 167 -10.56 7.66 -7.35
CA TYR A 167 -10.26 6.22 -7.37
C TYR A 167 -9.15 5.80 -6.40
N GLN A 168 -8.83 6.64 -5.42
CA GLN A 168 -7.89 6.28 -4.35
C GLN A 168 -8.40 5.07 -3.57
N CYS A 169 -7.49 4.17 -3.17
CA CYS A 169 -7.83 2.96 -2.44
C CYS A 169 -8.27 3.30 -1.01
N LEU A 170 -9.55 3.10 -0.69
CA LEU A 170 -10.09 3.43 0.64
C LEU A 170 -9.46 2.54 1.73
N HIS A 171 -9.16 1.28 1.42
CA HIS A 171 -8.41 0.40 2.31
C HIS A 171 -7.06 1.00 2.72
N ASN A 172 -6.26 1.45 1.75
CA ASN A 172 -4.95 2.05 2.00
C ASN A 172 -5.09 3.37 2.76
N ILE A 173 -6.04 4.22 2.38
CA ILE A 173 -6.30 5.48 3.07
C ILE A 173 -6.63 5.24 4.55
N ASN A 174 -7.49 4.27 4.88
CA ASN A 174 -7.81 3.98 6.27
C ASN A 174 -6.54 3.56 7.05
N TYR A 175 -5.73 2.68 6.46
CA TYR A 175 -4.49 2.23 7.09
C TYR A 175 -3.52 3.39 7.33
N TRP A 176 -3.27 4.21 6.30
CA TRP A 176 -2.35 5.33 6.38
C TRP A 176 -2.86 6.48 7.23
N ARG A 177 -4.19 6.67 7.35
CA ARG A 177 -4.80 7.60 8.31
C ARG A 177 -4.78 7.10 9.76
N PHE A 178 -4.01 6.04 10.04
CA PHE A 178 -3.93 5.41 11.35
C PHE A 178 -5.30 4.94 11.87
N GLY A 179 -6.20 4.59 10.94
CA GLY A 179 -7.52 4.06 11.23
C GLY A 179 -7.47 2.64 11.80
N ASP A 180 -8.59 2.20 12.37
CA ASP A 180 -8.71 0.86 12.91
C ASP A 180 -9.05 -0.15 11.82
N TYR A 181 -8.59 -1.38 12.02
CA TYR A 181 -8.85 -2.49 11.13
C TYR A 181 -8.81 -3.82 11.89
N LEU A 182 -9.70 -4.73 11.48
CA LEU A 182 -9.81 -6.07 12.03
C LEU A 182 -9.19 -7.09 11.07
N GLY A 183 -8.15 -7.76 11.52
CA GLY A 183 -7.51 -8.86 10.79
C GLY A 183 -8.15 -10.21 11.11
N ILE A 184 -8.65 -10.88 10.08
CA ILE A 184 -9.25 -12.22 10.16
C ILE A 184 -8.47 -13.15 9.23
N GLY A 185 -8.17 -14.36 9.70
CA GLY A 185 -7.42 -15.37 8.94
C GLY A 185 -5.99 -15.55 9.43
N CYS A 186 -5.31 -16.53 8.83
CA CYS A 186 -3.95 -16.91 9.20
C CYS A 186 -3.00 -15.74 8.94
N GLY A 187 -2.18 -15.38 9.93
CA GLY A 187 -1.18 -14.32 9.81
C GLY A 187 -1.73 -12.89 9.73
N ALA A 188 -3.06 -12.70 9.84
CA ALA A 188 -3.66 -11.38 9.81
C ALA A 188 -3.28 -10.53 11.03
N HIS A 189 -3.22 -9.22 10.84
CA HIS A 189 -2.95 -8.24 11.90
C HIS A 189 -4.18 -7.35 12.12
N SER A 190 -4.37 -6.85 13.34
CA SER A 190 -5.41 -5.85 13.68
C SER A 190 -4.79 -4.65 14.39
N LYS A 191 -5.41 -3.49 14.20
CA LYS A 191 -5.24 -2.28 15.03
C LYS A 191 -6.62 -1.87 15.51
N LEU A 192 -6.83 -1.81 16.83
CA LEU A 192 -8.10 -1.40 17.40
C LEU A 192 -7.86 -0.35 18.47
N THR A 193 -8.49 0.81 18.32
CA THR A 193 -8.47 1.90 19.30
C THR A 193 -9.68 1.72 20.22
N GLN A 194 -9.43 1.62 21.53
CA GLN A 194 -10.47 1.47 22.54
C GLN A 194 -11.10 2.82 22.88
N VAL A 195 -12.25 2.79 23.57
CA VAL A 195 -12.99 3.99 23.98
C VAL A 195 -12.16 4.91 24.89
N ASP A 196 -11.25 4.33 25.67
CA ASP A 196 -10.32 5.06 26.54
C ASP A 196 -9.07 5.57 25.82
N GLY A 197 -8.98 5.38 24.49
CA GLY A 197 -7.84 5.79 23.67
C GLY A 197 -6.72 4.74 23.57
N THR A 198 -6.83 3.61 24.26
CA THR A 198 -5.82 2.55 24.20
C THR A 198 -5.77 1.92 22.80
N VAL A 199 -4.57 1.84 22.20
CA VAL A 199 -4.38 1.15 20.92
C VAL A 199 -3.92 -0.27 21.15
N LEU A 200 -4.67 -1.23 20.61
CA LEU A 200 -4.40 -2.65 20.69
C LEU A 200 -3.91 -3.22 19.35
N ARG A 201 -2.89 -4.07 19.41
CA ARG A 201 -2.39 -4.86 18.29
C ARG A 201 -2.70 -6.33 18.52
N ILE A 202 -3.28 -6.96 17.50
CA ILE A 202 -3.58 -8.39 17.51
C ILE A 202 -2.90 -9.02 16.31
N VAL A 203 -2.10 -10.06 16.55
CA VAL A 203 -1.44 -10.85 15.50
C VAL A 203 -2.03 -12.25 15.52
N LYS A 204 -2.54 -12.71 14.38
CA LYS A 204 -3.04 -14.07 14.22
C LYS A 204 -1.91 -15.03 13.89
N LYS A 205 -2.03 -16.28 14.33
CA LYS A 205 -1.06 -17.33 14.02
C LYS A 205 -0.93 -17.51 12.52
N LYS A 206 0.32 -17.56 12.04
CA LYS A 206 0.63 -17.65 10.60
C LYS A 206 0.37 -19.03 10.00
N HIS A 207 0.59 -20.11 10.77
CA HIS A 207 0.52 -21.46 10.24
C HIS A 207 -0.93 -21.96 10.10
N PRO A 208 -1.41 -22.31 8.89
CA PRO A 208 -2.81 -22.66 8.68
C PRO A 208 -3.32 -23.83 9.54
N LEU A 209 -2.53 -24.88 9.71
CA LEU A 209 -2.93 -26.02 10.56
C LEU A 209 -3.16 -25.61 12.03
N VAL A 210 -2.32 -24.73 12.57
CA VAL A 210 -2.47 -24.26 13.96
C VAL A 210 -3.67 -23.32 14.07
N TYR A 211 -3.90 -22.51 13.05
CA TYR A 211 -5.06 -21.63 13.00
C TYR A 211 -6.37 -22.44 12.92
N MET A 212 -6.41 -23.51 12.13
CA MET A 212 -7.58 -24.39 12.00
C MET A 212 -7.90 -25.17 13.28
N ASP A 213 -6.92 -25.38 14.17
CA ASP A 213 -7.10 -25.98 15.51
C ASP A 213 -7.74 -25.01 16.54
N GLY A 214 -8.31 -23.89 16.08
CA GLY A 214 -8.96 -22.89 16.94
C GLY A 214 -8.01 -21.94 17.69
N LYS A 215 -6.69 -22.13 17.55
CA LYS A 215 -5.66 -21.31 18.22
C LYS A 215 -5.30 -20.09 17.37
N TYR A 216 -6.22 -19.12 17.32
CA TYR A 216 -6.12 -18.02 16.36
C TYR A 216 -5.09 -16.95 16.72
N VAL A 217 -4.92 -16.60 18.00
CA VAL A 217 -4.09 -15.45 18.42
C VAL A 217 -2.66 -15.88 18.72
N GLU A 218 -1.69 -15.18 18.13
CA GLU A 218 -0.26 -15.32 18.43
C GLU A 218 0.20 -14.27 19.43
N LYS A 219 -0.14 -13.00 19.18
CA LYS A 219 0.19 -11.86 20.04
C LYS A 219 -1.04 -10.99 20.22
N TYR A 220 -1.16 -10.44 21.42
CA TYR A 220 -2.15 -9.44 21.78
C TYR A 220 -1.46 -8.50 22.76
N TYR A 221 -1.33 -7.23 22.40
CA TYR A 221 -0.64 -6.26 23.25
C TYR A 221 -1.16 -4.84 23.01
N GLN A 222 -1.01 -4.01 24.04
CA GLN A 222 -1.20 -2.57 23.94
C GLN A 222 0.06 -1.93 23.38
N VAL A 223 -0.10 -1.00 22.43
CA VAL A 223 1.00 -0.16 21.95
C VAL A 223 1.40 0.80 23.07
N SER A 224 2.69 0.88 23.37
CA SER A 224 3.18 1.76 24.43
C SER A 224 3.04 3.23 24.02
N GLN A 225 2.96 4.14 24.98
CA GLN A 225 2.92 5.57 24.69
C GLN A 225 4.21 6.08 24.02
N ILE A 226 5.32 5.36 24.16
CA ILE A 226 6.61 5.69 23.55
C ILE A 226 6.61 5.28 22.06
N ASP A 227 5.97 4.15 21.71
CA ASP A 227 5.92 3.66 20.33
C ASP A 227 4.83 4.33 19.48
N LEU A 228 3.79 4.87 20.12
CA LEU A 228 2.62 5.47 19.44
C LEU A 228 2.97 6.63 18.48
N PRO A 229 3.86 7.58 18.82
CA PRO A 229 4.31 8.60 17.90
C PRO A 229 4.85 8.03 16.59
N PHE A 230 5.83 7.12 16.69
CA PHE A 230 6.41 6.47 15.54
C PHE A 230 5.35 5.72 14.72
N GLU A 231 4.50 4.90 15.38
CA GLU A 231 3.45 4.17 14.67
C GLU A 231 2.48 5.12 13.95
N TYR A 232 2.09 6.23 14.56
CA TYR A 232 1.20 7.21 13.94
C TYR A 232 1.85 7.85 12.70
N PHE A 233 3.05 8.40 12.84
CA PHE A 233 3.72 9.12 11.75
C PHE A 233 4.22 8.19 10.64
N MET A 234 4.63 6.96 10.96
CA MET A 234 4.96 5.91 9.99
C MET A 234 3.81 5.63 9.02
N ASN A 235 2.57 5.75 9.50
CA ASN A 235 1.38 5.62 8.67
C ASN A 235 1.04 6.96 8.00
N ARG A 236 0.96 8.05 8.76
CA ARG A 236 0.41 9.32 8.25
C ARG A 236 1.27 10.01 7.22
N PHE A 237 2.59 9.98 7.37
CA PHE A 237 3.49 10.61 6.40
C PHE A 237 3.61 9.85 5.07
N ARG A 238 2.97 8.69 4.94
CA ARG A 238 2.84 8.01 3.65
C ARG A 238 1.82 8.68 2.73
N LEU A 239 0.79 9.32 3.29
CA LEU A 239 -0.19 10.07 2.49
C LEU A 239 0.37 11.44 2.13
N LEU A 240 0.26 11.80 0.85
CA LEU A 240 0.64 13.11 0.34
C LEU A 240 -0.53 14.10 0.49
N GLU A 241 -0.97 14.27 1.74
CA GLU A 241 -2.04 15.19 2.11
C GLU A 241 -1.68 15.98 3.37
N THR A 242 -2.37 17.09 3.58
CA THR A 242 -2.26 17.86 4.81
C THR A 242 -2.84 17.10 6.01
N ILE A 243 -2.10 17.11 7.12
CA ILE A 243 -2.44 16.41 8.37
C ILE A 243 -2.96 17.44 9.38
N PRO A 244 -4.20 17.31 9.89
CA PRO A 244 -4.69 18.16 10.98
C PRO A 244 -3.94 17.88 12.29
N ARG A 245 -3.41 18.91 12.95
CA ARG A 245 -2.61 18.76 14.19
C ARG A 245 -3.37 18.04 15.30
N GLN A 246 -4.65 18.38 15.48
CA GLN A 246 -5.53 17.79 16.49
C GLN A 246 -5.77 16.29 16.26
N GLU A 247 -5.55 15.78 15.04
CA GLU A 247 -5.75 14.37 14.72
C GLU A 247 -4.78 13.47 15.49
N PHE A 248 -3.53 13.91 15.70
CA PHE A 248 -2.55 13.17 16.49
C PHE A 248 -3.09 12.89 17.89
N THR A 249 -3.49 13.93 18.62
CA THR A 249 -4.03 13.78 19.98
C THR A 249 -5.31 12.96 19.98
N LYS A 250 -6.18 13.14 18.99
CA LYS A 250 -7.43 12.37 18.88
C LYS A 250 -7.19 10.86 18.70
N LEU A 251 -6.19 10.48 17.90
CA LEU A 251 -5.95 9.08 17.53
C LEU A 251 -4.93 8.35 18.41
N THR A 252 -4.13 9.09 19.18
CA THR A 252 -3.09 8.51 20.07
C THR A 252 -3.35 8.77 21.55
N SER A 253 -4.25 9.72 21.88
CA SER A 253 -4.45 10.26 23.23
C SER A 253 -3.21 10.92 23.85
N LEU A 254 -2.19 11.23 23.04
CA LEU A 254 -0.98 11.92 23.47
C LEU A 254 -1.06 13.42 23.18
N ASN A 255 -0.40 14.22 24.03
CA ASN A 255 -0.26 15.66 23.77
C ASN A 255 0.81 15.90 22.71
N GLU A 256 0.63 16.90 21.84
CA GLU A 256 1.65 17.29 20.86
C GLU A 256 3.02 17.61 21.48
N SER A 257 3.06 18.04 22.75
CA SER A 257 4.31 18.27 23.48
C SER A 257 5.23 17.03 23.53
N THR A 258 4.68 15.82 23.41
CA THR A 258 5.48 14.58 23.38
C THR A 258 6.28 14.40 22.09
N ILE A 259 5.86 15.06 21.01
CA ILE A 259 6.48 14.96 19.68
C ILE A 259 7.09 16.27 19.19
N ARG A 260 7.01 17.35 20.00
CA ARG A 260 7.45 18.69 19.59
C ARG A 260 8.91 18.73 19.18
N PHE A 261 9.78 18.05 19.93
CA PHE A 261 11.21 17.96 19.61
C PHE A 261 11.48 17.31 18.24
N ALA A 262 10.75 16.24 17.91
CA ALA A 262 10.85 15.58 16.61
C ALA A 262 10.33 16.47 15.47
N LEU A 263 9.20 17.17 15.69
CA LEU A 263 8.63 18.11 14.72
C LEU A 263 9.57 19.29 14.46
N ASP A 264 10.20 19.85 15.49
CA ASP A 264 11.13 20.98 15.35
C ASP A 264 12.37 20.57 14.54
N GLN A 265 12.88 19.34 14.74
CA GLN A 265 13.93 18.78 13.90
C GLN A 265 13.46 18.61 12.45
N ALA A 266 12.28 18.03 12.23
CA ALA A 266 11.71 17.83 10.91
C ALA A 266 11.53 19.17 10.15
N LEU A 267 11.11 20.23 10.85
CA LEU A 267 11.04 21.59 10.32
C LEU A 267 12.41 22.14 9.97
N SER A 268 13.40 21.95 10.84
CA SER A 268 14.77 22.43 10.62
C SER A 268 15.45 21.78 9.41
N TYR A 269 15.13 20.50 9.14
CA TYR A 269 15.58 19.78 7.94
C TYR A 269 14.72 20.07 6.70
N GLY A 270 13.63 20.82 6.84
CA GLY A 270 12.72 21.15 5.76
C GLY A 270 11.90 19.96 5.26
N TYR A 271 11.69 18.93 6.09
CA TYR A 271 10.89 17.76 5.74
C TYR A 271 9.38 18.00 5.81
N ILE A 272 8.95 18.95 6.65
CA ILE A 272 7.54 19.31 6.79
C ILE A 272 7.36 20.83 6.77
N TYR A 273 6.17 21.27 6.41
CA TYR A 273 5.64 22.59 6.73
C TYR A 273 4.66 22.47 7.90
N GLU A 274 4.62 23.49 8.76
CA GLU A 274 3.69 23.60 9.87
C GLU A 274 2.90 24.90 9.79
N SER A 275 1.60 24.83 10.10
CA SER A 275 0.72 25.96 10.36
C SER A 275 0.13 25.85 11.78
N ASP A 276 -0.68 26.82 12.16
CA ASP A 276 -1.40 26.79 13.45
C ASP A 276 -2.31 25.55 13.60
N THR A 277 -2.78 24.96 12.49
CA THR A 277 -3.75 23.86 12.53
C THR A 277 -3.31 22.59 11.79
N THR A 278 -2.22 22.63 11.02
CA THR A 278 -1.83 21.51 10.16
C THR A 278 -0.32 21.29 10.04
N TRP A 279 0.05 20.06 9.68
CA TRP A 279 1.35 19.70 9.12
C TRP A 279 1.20 19.26 7.67
N THR A 280 2.21 19.44 6.84
CA THR A 280 2.23 18.92 5.46
C THR A 280 3.65 18.48 5.12
N ILE A 281 3.80 17.28 4.55
CA ILE A 281 5.10 16.79 4.09
C ILE A 281 5.57 17.63 2.89
N THR A 282 6.85 18.00 2.86
CA THR A 282 7.44 18.67 1.69
C THR A 282 7.86 17.63 0.65
N GLU A 283 8.17 18.06 -0.58
CA GLU A 283 8.80 17.15 -1.55
C GLU A 283 10.14 16.60 -1.02
N HIS A 284 10.90 17.40 -0.26
CA HIS A 284 12.11 16.93 0.40
C HIS A 284 11.82 15.84 1.45
N GLY A 285 10.82 16.05 2.32
CA GLY A 285 10.42 15.06 3.32
C GLY A 285 9.90 13.76 2.70
N LYS A 286 9.18 13.85 1.57
CA LYS A 286 8.70 12.70 0.81
C LYS A 286 9.86 11.84 0.29
N LEU A 287 10.90 12.46 -0.28
CA LEU A 287 12.08 11.74 -0.78
C LEU A 287 12.92 11.12 0.34
N PHE A 288 12.94 11.76 1.52
CA PHE A 288 13.68 11.32 2.70
C PHE A 288 12.76 10.78 3.80
N LEU A 289 11.66 10.13 3.43
CA LEU A 289 10.63 9.69 4.37
C LEU A 289 11.20 8.82 5.51
N ASN A 290 12.13 7.92 5.22
CA ASN A 290 12.73 7.08 6.26
C ASN A 290 13.48 7.93 7.31
N SER A 291 14.29 8.90 6.87
CA SER A 291 15.00 9.82 7.78
C SER A 291 14.05 10.71 8.56
N LEU A 292 12.94 11.15 7.95
CA LEU A 292 11.87 11.86 8.66
C LEU A 292 11.25 11.00 9.76
N LEU A 293 10.98 9.72 9.47
CA LEU A 293 10.36 8.79 10.42
C LEU A 293 11.27 8.41 11.59
N GLU A 294 12.59 8.33 11.35
CA GLU A 294 13.58 8.07 12.40
C GLU A 294 13.57 9.13 13.51
N LEU A 295 13.10 10.35 13.23
CA LEU A 295 12.98 11.42 14.25
C LEU A 295 11.93 11.13 15.33
N PHE A 296 11.03 10.18 15.09
CA PHE A 296 9.91 9.84 15.98
C PHE A 296 10.12 8.53 16.76
N ILE A 297 11.30 7.92 16.65
CA ILE A 297 11.75 6.73 17.40
C ILE A 297 12.41 7.19 18.71
#